data_AF-A0AAV9WQM0-F1
#
_entry.id   AF-A0AAV9WQM0-F1
#
_cell.length_a   1.000
_cell.length_b   1.000
_cell.length_c   1.000
_cell.angle_alpha   90.00
_cell.angle_beta   90.00
_cell.angle_gamma   90.00
#
_symmetry.space_group_name_H-M   'P 1'
#
loop_
_entity.id
_entity.type
_entity.pdbx_description
1 polymer ?
#
loop_
_entity_poly.entity_id
_entity_poly.type
_entity_poly.pdbx_seq_one_letter_code
_entity_poly.pdbx_strand_id
1 'polypeptide(L)'
;MRPCGSAASVGAATRHVTQIHQNPQPTRLTSPHPECPSPSLLILLLILATITVLLPEIKSIMKLLSTSNLLAAGLLLCQWVSAATPSAWTFADATLQISQKGAEAGAKRKFTSTSPITDDLTLKSTDSLKILLTTKEGDTAKRPHQLFLFVKDTESELESFFPFDIKESGKARLDLTLKDIPIALLSSSSLSLTLTVGSFGQSTPLSLEIAKVTPVLDAATKKSLPEPALKYQKMKEIHHIFRAEPKSPPKVISLVFLVAVAVCLPGLFGAWFSLSANVSHLPKSLAASPIAHPLFFASLLAFEGVFFAYYTQINIFQTLAAVTIISPVALLSGSRALREVRARRLNGER
;
A
#
# COMPACT_ATOMS: atom_id res chain seq x y z
N MET A 1 -34.60 -42.49 -32.02
CA MET A 1 -33.60 -41.92 -31.08
C MET A 1 -34.31 -41.21 -29.93
N ARG A 2 -34.46 -41.90 -28.81
CA ARG A 2 -34.50 -41.38 -27.42
C ARG A 2 -33.38 -42.16 -26.67
N PRO A 3 -32.99 -41.87 -25.41
CA PRO A 3 -33.35 -40.80 -24.45
C PRO A 3 -32.08 -40.09 -23.88
N CYS A 4 -32.17 -39.09 -22.98
CA CYS A 4 -31.99 -39.17 -21.50
C CYS A 4 -31.07 -37.98 -21.12
N GLY A 5 -31.17 -37.23 -20.03
CA GLY A 5 -32.05 -37.19 -18.87
C GLY A 5 -31.43 -36.29 -17.77
N SER A 6 -32.29 -35.74 -16.91
CA SER A 6 -32.13 -35.49 -15.46
C SER A 6 -30.98 -34.58 -14.96
N ALA A 7 -31.23 -33.36 -14.49
CA ALA A 7 -31.71 -32.94 -13.16
C ALA A 7 -30.66 -32.96 -12.03
N ALA A 8 -30.45 -31.81 -11.37
CA ALA A 8 -30.19 -31.71 -9.94
C ALA A 8 -30.38 -30.25 -9.46
N SER A 9 -31.49 -30.00 -8.78
CA SER A 9 -31.65 -28.91 -7.82
C SER A 9 -30.97 -29.30 -6.50
N VAL A 10 -30.22 -28.39 -5.88
CA VAL A 10 -30.00 -28.43 -4.42
C VAL A 10 -30.23 -27.02 -3.89
N GLY A 11 -31.41 -26.82 -3.28
CA GLY A 11 -31.61 -25.75 -2.33
C GLY A 11 -30.89 -26.11 -1.03
N ALA A 12 -30.16 -25.15 -0.47
CA ALA A 12 -29.61 -25.26 0.87
C ALA A 12 -30.09 -24.05 1.68
N ALA A 13 -30.81 -24.37 2.75
CA ALA A 13 -31.46 -23.49 3.69
C ALA A 13 -30.45 -22.54 4.38
N THR A 14 -30.75 -21.25 4.37
CA THR A 14 -30.03 -20.25 5.16
C THR A 14 -30.62 -20.23 6.57
N ARG A 15 -29.97 -20.92 7.51
CA ARG A 15 -30.19 -20.72 8.96
C ARG A 15 -29.21 -19.67 9.47
N HIS A 16 -29.76 -18.57 9.96
CA HIS A 16 -29.08 -17.62 10.83
C HIS A 16 -28.63 -18.32 12.11
N VAL A 17 -27.34 -18.26 12.41
CA VAL A 17 -26.81 -18.45 13.77
C VAL A 17 -25.81 -17.33 14.05
N THR A 18 -26.19 -16.50 15.01
CA THR A 18 -25.40 -15.45 15.64
C THR A 18 -24.58 -16.08 16.77
N GLN A 19 -23.24 -16.07 16.71
CA GLN A 19 -22.33 -16.28 17.86
C GLN A 19 -20.96 -15.66 17.49
N ILE A 20 -20.64 -14.47 18.01
CA ILE A 20 -19.65 -14.19 19.08
C ILE A 20 -18.19 -14.51 18.70
N HIS A 21 -17.44 -13.42 18.48
CA HIS A 21 -16.09 -13.11 18.96
C HIS A 21 -15.17 -14.29 19.33
N GLN A 22 -14.19 -14.58 18.46
CA GLN A 22 -12.87 -15.06 18.91
C GLN A 22 -11.80 -14.82 17.84
N ASN A 23 -10.79 -14.05 18.25
CA ASN A 23 -9.53 -13.78 17.57
C ASN A 23 -8.65 -15.05 17.52
N PRO A 24 -8.12 -15.47 16.36
CA PRO A 24 -7.03 -16.44 16.34
C PRO A 24 -5.69 -15.72 16.15
N GLN A 25 -4.92 -15.67 17.24
CA GLN A 25 -3.46 -15.47 17.24
C GLN A 25 -2.78 -16.53 16.35
N PRO A 26 -1.75 -16.18 15.57
CA PRO A 26 -1.00 -17.16 14.79
C PRO A 26 -0.06 -17.98 15.69
N THR A 27 -0.31 -19.28 15.72
CA THR A 27 0.49 -20.31 16.39
C THR A 27 1.91 -20.36 15.78
N ARG A 28 2.91 -20.05 16.60
CA ARG A 28 4.34 -20.16 16.29
C ARG A 28 4.74 -21.65 16.22
N LEU A 29 5.05 -22.15 15.03
CA LEU A 29 5.75 -23.42 14.83
C LEU A 29 7.26 -23.19 15.00
N THR A 30 7.82 -23.74 16.09
CA THR A 30 9.25 -23.84 16.33
C THR A 30 9.83 -25.03 15.55
N SER A 31 10.75 -24.75 14.61
CA SER A 31 11.75 -25.71 14.14
C SER A 31 13.15 -25.14 14.44
N PRO A 32 14.15 -26.00 14.77
CA PRO A 32 15.46 -25.53 15.19
C PRO A 32 16.32 -25.23 13.96
N HIS A 33 16.73 -23.97 13.81
CA HIS A 33 17.83 -23.61 12.92
C HIS A 33 19.16 -23.71 13.69
N PRO A 34 20.21 -24.32 13.10
CA PRO A 34 21.53 -24.37 13.70
C PRO A 34 22.15 -22.97 13.70
N GLU A 35 22.58 -22.51 14.88
CA GLU A 35 23.36 -21.29 15.03
C GLU A 35 24.70 -21.42 14.29
N CYS A 36 24.96 -20.49 13.37
CA CYS A 36 26.25 -20.30 12.73
C CYS A 36 27.14 -19.45 13.67
N PRO A 37 28.33 -19.89 14.09
CA PRO A 37 29.21 -19.10 14.92
C PRO A 37 29.83 -17.94 14.13
N SER A 38 29.90 -16.78 14.78
CA SER A 38 30.49 -15.53 14.26
C SER A 38 31.91 -15.72 13.69
N PRO A 39 32.26 -15.07 12.57
CA PRO A 39 33.56 -15.23 11.89
C PRO A 39 34.78 -14.79 12.72
N SER A 40 34.55 -14.02 13.80
CA SER A 40 35.60 -13.49 14.67
C SER A 40 36.28 -14.55 15.56
N LEU A 41 35.57 -15.61 15.93
CA LEU A 41 36.09 -16.67 16.82
C LEU A 41 36.86 -17.75 16.06
N LEU A 42 36.50 -18.00 14.80
CA LEU A 42 37.19 -18.93 13.90
C LEU A 42 38.57 -18.39 13.47
N ILE A 43 38.67 -17.07 13.25
CA ILE A 43 39.94 -16.39 12.94
C ILE A 43 40.88 -16.42 14.16
N LEU A 44 40.36 -16.23 15.38
CA LEU A 44 41.16 -16.30 16.60
C LEU A 44 41.69 -17.72 16.87
N LEU A 45 40.89 -18.76 16.58
CA LEU A 45 41.29 -20.17 16.70
C LEU A 45 42.32 -20.58 15.63
N LEU A 46 42.22 -20.06 14.40
CA LEU A 46 43.25 -20.27 13.37
C LEU A 46 44.56 -19.57 13.67
N ILE A 47 44.52 -18.35 14.25
CA ILE A 47 45.71 -17.60 14.66
C ILE A 47 46.39 -18.28 15.86
N LEU A 48 45.63 -18.77 16.86
CA LEU A 48 46.22 -19.56 17.95
C LEU A 48 46.83 -20.87 17.44
N ALA A 49 46.16 -21.60 16.53
CA ALA A 49 46.68 -22.86 15.99
C ALA A 49 47.95 -22.68 15.13
N THR A 50 48.09 -21.55 14.42
CA THR A 50 49.32 -21.24 13.65
C THR A 50 50.48 -20.80 14.54
N ILE A 51 50.23 -20.13 15.67
CA ILE A 51 51.27 -19.75 16.63
C ILE A 51 51.85 -21.00 17.34
N THR A 52 51.03 -22.00 17.67
CA THR A 52 51.50 -23.23 18.34
C THR A 52 52.39 -24.10 17.44
N VAL A 53 52.25 -24.02 16.11
CA VAL A 53 53.03 -24.80 15.14
C VAL A 53 54.35 -24.11 14.77
N LEU A 54 54.47 -22.79 14.94
CA LEU A 54 55.68 -22.03 14.57
C LEU A 54 56.72 -21.87 15.71
N LEU A 55 56.31 -22.06 16.97
CA LEU A 55 57.22 -21.96 18.12
C LEU A 55 58.39 -22.98 18.14
N PRO A 56 58.26 -24.25 17.67
CA PRO A 56 59.39 -25.19 17.69
C PRO A 56 60.43 -24.94 16.58
N GLU A 57 60.04 -24.34 15.44
CA GLU A 57 60.96 -24.03 14.32
C GLU A 57 61.89 -22.85 14.64
N ILE A 58 61.39 -21.82 15.33
CA ILE A 58 62.20 -20.65 15.71
C ILE A 58 63.26 -21.02 16.75
N LYS A 59 62.99 -21.99 17.61
CA LYS A 59 63.95 -22.49 18.63
C LYS A 59 65.09 -23.31 18.02
N SER A 60 64.87 -23.91 16.85
CA SER A 60 65.88 -24.66 16.11
C SER A 60 66.79 -23.73 15.30
N ILE A 61 66.23 -22.69 14.68
CA ILE A 61 66.98 -21.68 13.90
C ILE A 61 67.84 -20.78 14.80
N MET A 62 67.41 -20.52 16.04
CA MET A 62 68.16 -19.70 17.00
C MET A 62 69.36 -20.43 17.65
N LYS A 63 69.55 -21.73 17.37
CA LYS A 63 70.69 -22.52 17.89
C LYS A 63 71.88 -22.62 16.94
N LEU A 64 71.79 -22.02 15.76
CA LEU A 64 72.79 -22.17 14.68
C LEU A 64 73.41 -20.86 14.19
N LEU A 65 73.19 -19.74 14.88
CA LEU A 65 73.86 -18.47 14.56
C LEU A 65 74.70 -17.98 15.75
N SER A 66 76.01 -18.12 15.59
CA SER A 66 77.07 -17.67 16.50
C SER A 66 76.95 -16.17 16.82
N THR A 67 77.12 -15.82 18.09
CA THR A 67 76.82 -14.51 18.70
C THR A 67 77.74 -13.36 18.29
N SER A 68 78.58 -13.50 17.26
CA SER A 68 79.57 -12.49 16.88
C SER A 68 79.24 -11.62 15.66
N ASN A 69 78.10 -11.83 14.97
CA ASN A 69 77.74 -11.06 13.76
C ASN A 69 76.43 -10.26 13.83
N LEU A 70 75.77 -10.20 14.99
CA LEU A 70 74.48 -9.51 15.15
C LEU A 70 74.58 -7.97 15.16
N LEU A 71 75.74 -7.41 15.54
CA LEU A 71 75.94 -5.95 15.61
C LEU A 71 76.22 -5.31 14.23
N ALA A 72 76.88 -6.04 13.33
CA ALA A 72 77.17 -5.56 11.97
C ALA A 72 75.93 -5.59 11.06
N ALA A 73 75.04 -6.56 11.25
CA ALA A 73 73.78 -6.64 10.51
C ALA A 73 72.79 -5.53 10.90
N GLY A 74 72.78 -5.10 12.17
CA GLY A 74 71.91 -4.02 12.64
C GLY A 74 72.27 -2.63 12.09
N LEU A 75 73.56 -2.35 11.88
CA LEU A 75 74.03 -1.03 11.40
C LEU A 75 73.88 -0.84 9.89
N LEU A 76 73.87 -1.90 9.08
CA LEU A 76 73.64 -1.82 7.63
C LEU A 76 72.15 -1.70 7.27
N LEU A 77 71.24 -2.16 8.13
CA LEU A 77 69.79 -2.03 7.92
C LEU A 77 69.26 -0.61 8.19
N CYS A 78 69.90 0.16 9.08
CA CYS A 78 69.47 1.53 9.40
C CYS A 78 69.83 2.58 8.33
N GLN A 79 70.75 2.29 7.40
CA GLN A 79 71.14 3.25 6.35
C GLN A 79 70.30 3.15 5.06
N TRP A 80 69.46 2.13 4.91
CA TRP A 80 68.58 1.97 3.74
C TRP A 80 67.15 2.49 3.95
N VAL A 81 66.80 2.90 5.18
CA VAL A 81 65.45 3.41 5.53
C VAL A 81 65.46 4.92 5.67
N SER A 82 65.89 5.65 4.64
CA SER A 82 65.71 7.11 4.57
C SER A 82 65.37 7.64 3.17
N ALA A 83 65.02 6.77 2.22
CA ALA A 83 64.60 7.20 0.89
C ALA A 83 63.39 6.39 0.39
N ALA A 84 62.32 6.36 1.17
CA ALA A 84 61.01 5.95 0.69
C ALA A 84 59.93 6.66 1.51
N THR A 85 59.84 7.98 1.40
CA THR A 85 58.52 8.60 1.58
C THR A 85 57.66 8.10 0.42
N PRO A 86 56.61 7.30 0.64
CA PRO A 86 55.68 6.99 -0.44
C PRO A 86 55.15 8.32 -0.96
N SER A 87 55.39 8.62 -2.24
CA SER A 87 54.88 9.84 -2.85
C SER A 87 53.36 9.78 -2.82
N ALA A 88 52.72 10.57 -1.97
CA ALA A 88 51.27 10.62 -1.88
C ALA A 88 50.71 11.50 -3.00
N TRP A 89 49.57 11.09 -3.58
CA TRP A 89 48.80 11.99 -4.43
C TRP A 89 48.17 13.07 -3.57
N THR A 90 48.40 14.33 -3.94
CA THR A 90 47.81 15.50 -3.30
C THR A 90 47.26 16.44 -4.37
N PHE A 91 46.56 17.50 -3.95
CA PHE A 91 46.10 18.53 -4.86
C PHE A 91 46.45 19.91 -4.33
N ALA A 92 46.79 20.82 -5.23
CA ALA A 92 47.06 22.22 -4.98
C ALA A 92 46.04 23.09 -5.73
N ASP A 93 45.75 24.28 -5.20
CA ASP A 93 44.82 25.26 -5.77
C ASP A 93 43.40 24.74 -6.05
N ALA A 94 42.88 23.85 -5.21
CA ALA A 94 41.52 23.37 -5.37
C ALA A 94 40.50 24.47 -5.03
N THR A 95 39.63 24.77 -5.99
CA THR A 95 38.60 25.79 -5.91
C THR A 95 37.27 25.19 -6.31
N LEU A 96 36.28 25.29 -5.40
CA LEU A 96 34.89 25.00 -5.67
C LEU A 96 34.17 26.32 -5.97
N GLN A 97 33.50 26.39 -7.11
CA GLN A 97 32.69 27.53 -7.55
C GLN A 97 31.29 27.06 -7.86
N ILE A 98 30.28 27.76 -7.33
CA ILE A 98 28.92 27.67 -7.86
C ILE A 98 28.74 28.81 -8.85
N SER A 99 28.54 28.47 -10.12
CA SER A 99 28.27 29.42 -11.19
C SER A 99 26.78 29.38 -11.49
N GLN A 100 26.05 30.44 -11.15
CA GLN A 100 24.65 30.60 -11.51
C GLN A 100 24.55 31.04 -12.98
N LYS A 101 23.58 30.50 -13.73
CA LYS A 101 23.38 30.90 -15.13
C LYS A 101 22.83 32.33 -15.20
N GLY A 102 23.69 33.31 -15.53
CA GLY A 102 23.31 34.71 -15.76
C GLY A 102 23.81 35.73 -14.71
N ALA A 103 24.65 35.33 -13.75
CA ALA A 103 25.30 36.22 -12.80
C ALA A 103 26.82 35.94 -12.73
N GLU A 104 27.60 36.92 -12.26
CA GLU A 104 29.05 36.78 -12.04
C GLU A 104 29.38 35.53 -11.20
N ALA A 105 30.53 34.93 -11.48
CA ALA A 105 30.99 33.69 -10.82
C ALA A 105 30.85 33.80 -9.29
N GLY A 106 30.05 32.90 -8.70
CA GLY A 106 29.86 32.85 -7.25
C GLY A 106 31.18 32.63 -6.49
N ALA A 107 31.13 32.86 -5.18
CA ALA A 107 32.29 32.86 -4.29
C ALA A 107 33.22 31.64 -4.51
N LYS A 108 34.48 31.91 -4.86
CA LYS A 108 35.54 30.91 -5.01
C LYS A 108 35.91 30.37 -3.63
N ARG A 109 35.46 29.17 -3.28
CA ARG A 109 35.83 28.51 -2.02
C ARG A 109 37.06 27.64 -2.27
N LYS A 110 38.20 28.05 -1.72
CA LYS A 110 39.42 27.25 -1.77
C LYS A 110 39.35 26.16 -0.69
N PHE A 111 39.74 24.95 -1.03
CA PHE A 111 39.85 23.84 -0.06
C PHE A 111 41.19 23.12 -0.25
N THR A 112 41.66 22.45 0.79
CA THR A 112 42.99 21.79 0.82
C THR A 112 42.84 20.39 1.41
N SER A 113 43.81 19.51 1.16
CA SER A 113 43.82 18.10 1.56
C SER A 113 43.54 17.81 3.05
N THR A 114 43.65 18.82 3.92
CA THR A 114 43.46 18.70 5.38
C THR A 114 42.25 19.48 5.91
N SER A 115 41.56 20.28 5.08
CA SER A 115 40.38 21.06 5.49
C SER A 115 39.23 20.91 4.48
N PRO A 116 38.29 19.99 4.72
CA PRO A 116 37.06 19.90 3.93
C PRO A 116 36.19 21.15 4.15
N ILE A 117 35.39 21.51 3.15
CA ILE A 117 34.48 22.66 3.23
C ILE A 117 33.37 22.30 4.21
N THR A 118 33.32 23.02 5.33
CA THR A 118 32.36 22.78 6.43
C THR A 118 31.03 23.54 6.23
N ASP A 119 30.96 24.42 5.23
CA ASP A 119 29.75 25.18 4.91
C ASP A 119 28.76 24.30 4.12
N ASP A 120 27.55 24.10 4.65
CA ASP A 120 26.46 23.41 3.94
C ASP A 120 26.10 24.17 2.65
N LEU A 121 26.35 23.53 1.51
CA LEU A 121 26.21 24.15 0.21
C LEU A 121 24.84 23.81 -0.40
N THR A 122 24.08 24.81 -0.82
CA THR A 122 22.79 24.59 -1.48
C THR A 122 22.94 24.72 -3.00
N LEU A 123 22.51 23.70 -3.76
CA LEU A 123 22.45 23.75 -5.22
C LEU A 123 21.01 24.01 -5.64
N LYS A 124 20.75 25.14 -6.32
CA LYS A 124 19.45 25.46 -6.90
C LYS A 124 19.33 24.91 -8.33
N SER A 125 18.10 24.88 -8.86
CA SER A 125 17.78 24.30 -10.17
C SER A 125 18.57 24.83 -11.38
N THR A 126 19.16 26.02 -11.28
CA THR A 126 19.90 26.71 -12.37
C THR A 126 21.41 26.83 -12.11
N ASP A 127 21.89 26.25 -11.02
CA ASP A 127 23.29 26.37 -10.61
C ASP A 127 24.16 25.29 -11.29
N SER A 128 25.41 25.66 -11.59
CA SER A 128 26.44 24.73 -12.05
C SER A 128 27.59 24.68 -11.05
N LEU A 129 27.96 23.48 -10.63
CA LEU A 129 29.08 23.21 -9.74
C LEU A 129 30.35 23.06 -10.58
N LYS A 130 31.28 24.02 -10.45
CA LYS A 130 32.57 23.99 -11.13
C LYS A 130 33.67 23.73 -10.12
N ILE A 131 34.41 22.65 -10.31
CA ILE A 131 35.55 22.28 -9.48
C ILE A 131 36.81 22.36 -10.33
N LEU A 132 37.77 23.18 -9.90
CA LEU A 132 39.08 23.32 -10.52
C LEU A 132 40.12 22.92 -9.50
N LEU A 133 41.03 22.01 -9.85
CA LEU A 133 42.10 21.54 -8.97
C LEU A 133 43.35 21.19 -9.78
N THR A 134 44.53 21.28 -9.16
CA THR A 134 45.79 20.86 -9.78
C THR A 134 46.33 19.66 -9.02
N THR A 135 46.45 18.51 -9.66
CA THR A 135 46.94 17.28 -9.03
C THR A 135 48.47 17.26 -8.97
N LYS A 136 48.99 16.81 -7.84
CA LYS A 136 50.42 16.66 -7.57
C LYS A 136 50.73 15.24 -7.08
N GLU A 137 51.85 14.70 -7.52
CA GLU A 137 52.48 13.51 -6.95
C GLU A 137 53.73 13.99 -6.20
N GLY A 138 53.66 14.02 -4.86
CA GLY A 138 54.64 14.75 -4.05
C GLY A 138 54.58 16.26 -4.33
N ASP A 139 55.70 16.87 -4.74
CA ASP A 139 55.76 18.30 -5.09
C ASP A 139 55.61 18.59 -6.60
N THR A 140 55.64 17.55 -7.43
CA THR A 140 55.55 17.69 -8.90
C THR A 140 54.12 17.57 -9.40
N ALA A 141 53.69 18.53 -10.23
CA ALA A 141 52.40 18.47 -10.90
C ALA A 141 52.42 17.38 -11.98
N LYS A 142 51.54 16.38 -11.85
CA LYS A 142 51.43 15.26 -12.80
C LYS A 142 49.98 14.92 -13.08
N ARG A 143 49.74 14.34 -14.25
CA ARG A 143 48.44 13.83 -14.68
C ARG A 143 48.19 12.46 -14.02
N PRO A 144 47.17 12.30 -13.16
CA PRO A 144 46.77 10.99 -12.64
C PRO A 144 46.05 10.17 -13.71
N HIS A 145 46.02 8.85 -13.52
CA HIS A 145 45.27 7.94 -14.38
C HIS A 145 43.75 8.02 -14.13
N GLN A 146 43.34 8.19 -12.87
CA GLN A 146 41.96 8.25 -12.42
C GLN A 146 41.74 9.47 -11.54
N LEU A 147 40.70 10.24 -11.89
CA LEU A 147 40.23 11.36 -11.11
C LEU A 147 38.71 11.44 -11.26
N PHE A 148 38.00 11.08 -10.20
CA PHE A 148 36.55 11.01 -10.18
C PHE A 148 35.98 11.78 -9.00
N LEU A 149 34.86 12.44 -9.23
CA LEU A 149 33.98 12.94 -8.18
C LEU A 149 32.87 11.92 -7.96
N PHE A 150 32.83 11.34 -6.78
CA PHE A 150 31.71 10.53 -6.32
C PHE A 150 30.68 11.43 -5.64
N VAL A 151 29.44 11.36 -6.10
CA VAL A 151 28.29 12.01 -5.49
C VAL A 151 27.45 10.91 -4.86
N LYS A 152 27.50 10.81 -3.54
CA LYS A 152 26.83 9.77 -2.75
C LYS A 152 25.67 10.37 -1.95
N ASP A 153 24.53 9.70 -1.98
CA ASP A 153 23.41 9.96 -1.07
C ASP A 153 23.70 9.34 0.30
N THR A 154 23.57 10.14 1.36
CA THR A 154 23.82 9.71 2.74
C THR A 154 22.76 8.74 3.27
N GLU A 155 21.53 8.76 2.74
CA GLU A 155 20.42 7.93 3.24
C GLU A 155 20.24 6.64 2.43
N SER A 156 20.25 6.71 1.09
CA SER A 156 20.02 5.54 0.24
C SER A 156 21.30 4.79 -0.14
N GLU A 157 22.49 5.28 0.24
CA GLU A 157 23.81 4.82 -0.20
C GLU A 157 24.02 4.76 -1.72
N LEU A 158 23.12 5.39 -2.49
CA LEU A 158 23.26 5.47 -3.93
C LEU A 158 24.42 6.39 -4.28
N GLU A 159 25.27 5.98 -5.21
CA GLU A 159 26.40 6.78 -5.66
C GLU A 159 26.41 6.89 -7.18
N SER A 160 26.90 8.03 -7.65
CA SER A 160 27.24 8.27 -9.06
C SER A 160 28.64 8.85 -9.14
N PHE A 161 29.35 8.59 -10.23
CA PHE A 161 30.71 9.09 -10.45
C PHE A 161 30.76 10.01 -11.67
N PHE A 162 31.55 11.07 -11.56
CA PHE A 162 31.79 12.02 -12.64
C PHE A 162 33.29 12.16 -12.91
N PRO A 163 33.75 11.89 -14.13
CA PRO A 163 35.16 12.05 -14.50
C PRO A 163 35.53 13.53 -14.65
N PHE A 164 36.77 13.89 -14.28
CA PHE A 164 37.33 15.22 -14.51
C PHE A 164 38.02 15.33 -15.89
N ASP A 165 37.94 16.50 -16.51
CA ASP A 165 38.76 16.85 -17.67
C ASP A 165 40.16 17.28 -17.22
N ILE A 166 41.15 16.42 -17.44
CA ILE A 166 42.54 16.64 -17.00
C ILE A 166 43.40 17.06 -18.18
N LYS A 167 44.22 18.11 -17.99
CA LYS A 167 45.28 18.52 -18.93
C LYS A 167 46.61 17.87 -18.56
N GLU A 168 47.55 17.84 -19.51
CA GLU A 168 48.89 17.28 -19.31
C GLU A 168 49.66 17.95 -18.16
N SER A 169 49.35 19.22 -17.86
CA SER A 169 49.90 19.99 -16.73
C SER A 169 49.35 19.63 -15.35
N GLY A 170 48.53 18.58 -15.23
CA GLY A 170 47.88 18.18 -13.96
C GLY A 170 46.71 19.07 -13.53
N LYS A 171 46.34 20.07 -14.34
CA LYS A 171 45.14 20.90 -14.10
C LYS A 171 43.89 20.14 -14.51
N ALA A 172 42.97 19.96 -13.58
CA ALA A 172 41.70 19.27 -13.75
C ALA A 172 40.53 20.24 -13.61
N ARG A 173 39.51 20.06 -14.46
CA ARG A 173 38.27 20.83 -14.41
C ARG A 173 37.07 19.89 -14.50
N LEU A 174 36.04 20.17 -13.71
CA LEU A 174 34.76 19.49 -13.76
C LEU A 174 33.66 20.53 -13.64
N ASP A 175 32.81 20.61 -14.67
CA ASP A 175 31.63 21.48 -14.69
C ASP A 175 30.40 20.56 -14.65
N LEU A 176 29.69 20.51 -13.52
CA LEU A 176 28.47 19.72 -13.32
C LEU A 176 27.25 20.61 -13.25
N THR A 177 26.21 20.29 -14.02
CA THR A 177 24.90 20.93 -13.86
C THR A 177 23.94 20.00 -13.14
N LEU A 178 22.88 20.54 -12.53
CA LEU A 178 21.87 19.72 -11.86
C LEU A 178 21.18 18.71 -12.79
N LYS A 179 21.19 18.97 -14.11
CA LYS A 179 20.63 18.07 -15.14
C LYS A 179 21.50 16.83 -15.38
N ASP A 180 22.80 16.94 -15.11
CA ASP A 180 23.76 15.85 -15.31
C ASP A 180 23.73 14.86 -14.15
N ILE A 181 23.16 15.27 -13.00
CA ILE A 181 22.99 14.42 -11.82
C ILE A 181 21.76 13.51 -12.01
N PRO A 182 21.90 12.19 -11.79
CA PRO A 182 20.77 11.26 -11.86
C PRO A 182 19.61 11.67 -10.95
N ILE A 183 18.39 11.53 -11.47
CA ILE A 183 17.14 11.90 -10.76
C ILE A 183 17.03 11.21 -9.39
N ALA A 184 17.54 9.99 -9.27
CA ALA A 184 17.54 9.23 -8.02
C ALA A 184 18.30 9.96 -6.89
N LEU A 185 19.41 10.63 -7.21
CA LEU A 185 20.20 11.40 -6.24
C LEU A 185 19.60 12.78 -5.97
N LEU A 186 18.90 13.37 -6.95
CA LEU A 186 18.22 14.65 -6.76
C LEU A 186 17.00 14.57 -5.81
N SER A 187 16.45 13.37 -5.60
CA SER A 187 15.37 13.15 -4.64
C SER A 187 15.85 13.05 -3.19
N SER A 188 17.16 12.95 -2.96
CA SER A 188 17.74 12.81 -1.62
C SER A 188 17.79 14.15 -0.86
N SER A 189 17.85 14.06 0.47
CA SER A 189 17.92 15.19 1.39
C SER A 189 19.32 15.82 1.46
N SER A 190 20.38 15.01 1.33
CA SER A 190 21.77 15.48 1.35
C SER A 190 22.70 14.58 0.54
N LEU A 191 23.58 15.21 -0.24
CA LEU A 191 24.59 14.57 -1.08
C LEU A 191 25.99 14.85 -0.53
N SER A 192 26.77 13.81 -0.28
CA SER A 192 28.20 13.88 0.03
C SER A 192 29.03 13.84 -1.25
N LEU A 193 29.97 14.77 -1.40
CA LEU A 193 30.92 14.83 -2.52
C LEU A 193 32.28 14.29 -2.08
N THR A 194 32.68 13.15 -2.65
CA THR A 194 33.98 12.52 -2.38
C THR A 194 34.85 12.58 -3.62
N LEU A 195 36.05 13.15 -3.49
CA LEU A 195 37.04 13.18 -4.56
C LEU A 195 38.02 12.04 -4.39
N THR A 196 38.20 11.28 -5.46
CA THR A 196 39.14 10.17 -5.50
C THR A 196 40.16 10.40 -6.60
N VAL A 197 41.45 10.38 -6.24
CA VAL A 197 42.59 10.50 -7.14
C VAL A 197 43.43 9.22 -7.05
N GLY A 198 43.73 8.62 -8.20
CA GLY A 198 44.55 7.42 -8.29
C GLY A 198 45.37 7.39 -9.58
N SER A 199 46.55 6.77 -9.52
CA SER A 199 47.36 6.50 -10.69
C SER A 199 48.04 5.14 -10.58
N PHE A 200 48.55 4.62 -11.70
CA PHE A 200 49.38 3.42 -11.68
C PHE A 200 50.74 3.74 -11.05
N GLY A 201 51.14 3.01 -10.00
CA GLY A 201 52.42 3.22 -9.33
C GLY A 201 52.41 2.79 -7.87
N GLN A 202 53.49 3.14 -7.14
CA GLN A 202 53.64 2.91 -5.70
C GLN A 202 53.13 4.11 -4.85
N SER A 203 52.54 5.11 -5.49
CA SER A 203 52.01 6.30 -4.83
C SER A 203 50.68 6.00 -4.12
N THR A 204 50.48 6.56 -2.92
CA THR A 204 49.25 6.32 -2.16
C THR A 204 48.07 7.08 -2.80
N PRO A 205 46.93 6.41 -3.06
CA PRO A 205 45.75 7.06 -3.61
C PRO A 205 45.10 7.97 -2.57
N LEU A 206 44.41 9.00 -3.05
CA LEU A 206 43.71 9.97 -2.20
C LEU A 206 42.21 9.80 -2.36
N SER A 207 41.50 9.61 -1.24
CA SER A 207 40.03 9.66 -1.18
C SER A 207 39.65 10.62 -0.06
N LEU A 208 38.96 11.71 -0.40
CA LEU A 208 38.60 12.76 0.54
C LEU A 208 37.18 13.25 0.29
N GLU A 209 36.35 13.26 1.33
CA GLU A 209 35.06 13.95 1.32
C GLU A 209 35.30 15.46 1.36
N ILE A 210 34.88 16.18 0.32
CA ILE A 210 35.16 17.61 0.16
C ILE A 210 34.06 18.47 0.76
N ALA A 211 32.81 18.12 0.50
CA ALA A 211 31.67 18.97 0.84
C ALA A 211 30.37 18.15 0.90
N LYS A 212 29.43 18.65 1.72
CA LYS A 212 28.04 18.20 1.74
C LYS A 212 27.17 19.22 1.03
N VAL A 213 26.28 18.73 0.19
CA VAL A 213 25.49 19.54 -0.72
C VAL A 213 24.02 19.13 -0.64
N THR A 214 23.14 20.10 -0.43
CA THR A 214 21.69 19.88 -0.41
C THR A 214 21.09 20.33 -1.74
N PRO A 215 20.55 19.42 -2.57
CA PRO A 215 19.86 19.79 -3.81
C PRO A 215 18.48 20.38 -3.48
N VAL A 216 18.24 21.64 -3.87
CA VAL A 216 16.94 22.29 -3.74
C VAL A 216 16.24 22.28 -5.09
N LEU A 217 15.34 21.32 -5.28
CA LEU A 217 14.45 21.27 -6.44
C LEU A 217 13.19 22.12 -6.20
N ASP A 218 12.77 22.85 -7.22
CA ASP A 218 11.49 23.57 -7.22
C ASP A 218 10.31 22.60 -7.11
N ALA A 219 9.25 23.01 -6.43
CA ALA A 219 8.07 22.16 -6.17
C ALA A 219 7.41 21.63 -7.46
N ALA A 220 7.45 22.40 -8.54
CA ALA A 220 6.96 21.97 -9.86
C ALA A 220 7.82 20.83 -10.45
N THR A 221 9.14 20.91 -10.29
CA THR A 221 10.10 19.91 -10.77
C THR A 221 10.02 18.64 -9.93
N LYS A 222 9.86 18.75 -8.61
CA LYS A 222 9.65 17.60 -7.70
C LYS A 222 8.41 16.78 -8.05
N LYS A 223 7.32 17.43 -8.46
CA LYS A 223 6.07 16.76 -8.86
C LYS A 223 6.15 16.07 -10.21
N SER A 224 7.07 16.51 -11.08
CA SER A 224 7.30 15.91 -12.40
C SER A 224 8.33 14.79 -12.38
N LEU A 225 9.02 14.55 -11.26
CA LEU A 225 9.97 13.44 -11.17
C LEU A 225 9.21 12.12 -11.25
N PRO A 226 9.70 11.15 -12.06
CA PRO A 226 9.21 9.79 -12.02
C PRO A 226 9.23 9.28 -10.59
N GLU A 227 8.11 8.71 -10.14
CA GLU A 227 8.03 8.06 -8.83
C GLU A 227 9.20 7.06 -8.71
N PRO A 228 9.91 7.02 -7.55
CA PRO A 228 11.02 6.11 -7.38
C PRO A 228 10.59 4.70 -7.75
N ALA A 229 11.43 4.00 -8.53
CA ALA A 229 11.12 2.67 -9.04
C ALA A 229 10.62 1.78 -7.88
N LEU A 230 9.38 1.30 -8.00
CA LEU A 230 8.72 0.51 -6.97
C LEU A 230 9.61 -0.68 -6.61
N LYS A 231 10.26 -0.62 -5.44
CA LYS A 231 10.86 -1.78 -4.81
C LYS A 231 9.74 -2.78 -4.50
N TYR A 232 10.05 -4.07 -4.46
CA TYR A 232 9.10 -5.11 -4.02
C TYR A 232 8.64 -4.82 -2.58
N GLN A 233 7.57 -4.02 -2.45
CA GLN A 233 6.99 -3.55 -1.20
C GLN A 233 5.51 -3.92 -1.18
N LYS A 234 5.00 -4.15 0.04
CA LYS A 234 3.59 -4.42 0.24
C LYS A 234 2.77 -3.18 -0.13
N MET A 235 1.84 -3.33 -1.06
CA MET A 235 0.89 -2.26 -1.41
C MET A 235 -0.10 -1.99 -0.28
N LYS A 236 -0.64 -0.78 -0.24
CA LYS A 236 -1.68 -0.40 0.71
C LYS A 236 -2.93 -1.25 0.50
N GLU A 237 -3.53 -1.71 1.60
CA GLU A 237 -4.79 -2.46 1.58
C GLU A 237 -5.95 -1.57 1.12
N ILE A 238 -6.83 -2.12 0.27
CA ILE A 238 -7.99 -1.43 -0.29
C ILE A 238 -9.25 -1.99 0.37
N HIS A 239 -10.03 -1.14 1.02
CA HIS A 239 -11.32 -1.50 1.59
C HIS A 239 -12.47 -1.03 0.69
N HIS A 240 -13.41 -1.93 0.40
CA HIS A 240 -14.64 -1.57 -0.30
C HIS A 240 -15.54 -0.74 0.61
N ILE A 241 -15.96 0.44 0.15
CA ILE A 241 -16.87 1.33 0.89
C ILE A 241 -18.31 1.03 0.45
N PHE A 242 -19.11 0.45 1.34
CA PHE A 242 -20.52 0.19 1.09
C PHE A 242 -21.34 1.48 1.08
N ARG A 243 -22.42 1.47 0.31
CA ARG A 243 -23.40 2.57 0.31
C ARG A 243 -24.07 2.66 1.68
N ALA A 244 -24.22 3.89 2.18
CA ALA A 244 -24.97 4.12 3.41
C ALA A 244 -26.43 3.67 3.27
N GLU A 245 -26.98 3.10 4.34
CA GLU A 245 -28.37 2.64 4.39
C GLU A 245 -29.34 3.84 4.28
N PRO A 246 -30.43 3.73 3.49
CA PRO A 246 -31.42 4.80 3.40
C PRO A 246 -32.09 5.05 4.75
N LYS A 247 -32.23 6.33 5.13
CA LYS A 247 -32.85 6.72 6.39
C LYS A 247 -34.38 6.64 6.31
N SER A 248 -34.99 5.86 7.21
CA SER A 248 -36.44 5.76 7.35
C SER A 248 -37.03 6.91 8.19
N PRO A 249 -38.31 7.28 7.99
CA PRO A 249 -38.96 8.35 8.76
C PRO A 249 -39.21 7.96 10.23
N PRO A 250 -39.38 8.95 11.13
CA PRO A 250 -39.75 8.70 12.53
C PRO A 250 -41.05 7.89 12.66
N LYS A 251 -41.03 6.85 13.50
CA LYS A 251 -42.17 5.92 13.71
C LYS A 251 -43.47 6.63 14.15
N VAL A 252 -43.35 7.74 14.88
CA VAL A 252 -44.48 8.52 15.37
C VAL A 252 -45.33 9.05 14.22
N ILE A 253 -44.69 9.58 13.17
CA ILE A 253 -45.39 10.14 12.02
C ILE A 253 -46.16 9.04 11.30
N SER A 254 -45.52 7.90 11.03
CA SER A 254 -46.18 6.74 10.41
C SER A 254 -47.37 6.23 11.23
N LEU A 255 -47.26 6.24 12.56
CA LEU A 255 -48.33 5.78 13.45
C LEU A 255 -49.54 6.72 13.44
N VAL A 256 -49.33 8.03 13.40
CA VAL A 256 -50.43 9.01 13.29
C VAL A 256 -51.24 8.78 12.00
N PHE A 257 -50.57 8.59 10.86
CA PHE A 257 -51.26 8.30 9.60
C PHE A 257 -51.95 6.93 9.61
N LEU A 258 -51.35 5.91 10.23
CA LEU A 258 -51.99 4.61 10.40
C LEU A 258 -53.31 4.74 11.19
N VAL A 259 -53.29 5.48 12.31
CA VAL A 259 -54.49 5.72 13.11
C VAL A 259 -55.52 6.53 12.32
N ALA A 260 -55.10 7.57 11.58
CA ALA A 260 -56.01 8.36 10.75
C ALA A 260 -56.75 7.49 9.73
N VAL A 261 -56.06 6.59 9.03
CA VAL A 261 -56.67 5.63 8.09
C VAL A 261 -57.56 4.63 8.84
N ALA A 262 -57.11 4.13 9.99
CA ALA A 262 -57.90 3.19 10.80
C ALA A 262 -59.21 3.81 11.31
N VAL A 263 -59.24 5.13 11.57
CA VAL A 263 -60.44 5.88 11.99
C VAL A 263 -61.43 6.11 10.82
N CYS A 264 -60.98 6.09 9.57
CA CYS A 264 -61.89 6.19 8.43
C CYS A 264 -62.89 5.02 8.37
N LEU A 265 -62.50 3.83 8.82
CA LEU A 265 -63.37 2.63 8.88
C LEU A 265 -64.57 2.79 9.84
N PRO A 266 -64.38 3.09 11.15
CA PRO A 266 -65.50 3.37 12.04
C PRO A 266 -66.28 4.61 11.62
N GLY A 267 -65.62 5.61 11.02
CA GLY A 267 -66.30 6.76 10.41
C GLY A 267 -67.29 6.33 9.31
N LEU A 268 -66.88 5.42 8.42
CA LEU A 268 -67.74 4.83 7.39
C LEU A 268 -68.92 4.06 8.01
N PHE A 269 -68.67 3.21 9.02
CA PHE A 269 -69.73 2.50 9.71
C PHE A 269 -70.73 3.45 10.38
N GLY A 270 -70.23 4.50 11.05
CA GLY A 270 -71.07 5.54 11.66
C GLY A 270 -71.94 6.28 10.64
N ALA A 271 -71.39 6.58 9.46
CA ALA A 271 -72.14 7.17 8.37
C ALA A 271 -73.26 6.23 7.86
N TRP A 272 -72.97 4.94 7.69
CA TRP A 272 -74.00 3.96 7.30
C TRP A 272 -75.11 3.79 8.34
N PHE A 273 -74.77 3.79 9.63
CA PHE A 273 -75.79 3.77 10.68
C PHE A 273 -76.65 5.03 10.68
N SER A 274 -76.04 6.20 10.43
CA SER A 274 -76.76 7.48 10.32
C SER A 274 -77.71 7.53 9.12
N LEU A 275 -77.34 6.88 8.01
CA LEU A 275 -78.17 6.74 6.81
C LEU A 275 -79.19 5.59 6.90
N SER A 276 -79.35 4.98 8.08
CA SER A 276 -80.27 3.87 8.32
C SER A 276 -80.03 2.68 7.37
N ALA A 277 -78.78 2.18 7.32
CA ALA A 277 -78.44 0.97 6.59
C ALA A 277 -79.40 -0.18 6.92
N ASN A 278 -80.23 -0.56 5.95
CA ASN A 278 -81.33 -1.49 6.17
C ASN A 278 -80.88 -2.94 5.95
N VAL A 279 -81.10 -3.78 6.97
CA VAL A 279 -80.76 -5.21 6.99
C VAL A 279 -82.03 -6.09 7.09
N SER A 280 -83.22 -5.49 7.04
CA SER A 280 -84.52 -6.16 7.27
C SER A 280 -84.80 -7.35 6.34
N HIS A 281 -84.19 -7.38 5.16
CA HIS A 281 -84.41 -8.43 4.15
C HIS A 281 -83.47 -9.64 4.31
N LEU A 282 -82.47 -9.60 5.20
CA LEU A 282 -81.56 -10.74 5.43
C LEU A 282 -82.27 -12.02 5.91
N PRO A 283 -83.18 -12.00 6.91
CA PRO A 283 -83.86 -13.20 7.37
C PRO A 283 -84.73 -13.82 6.25
N LYS A 284 -85.40 -12.97 5.47
CA LYS A 284 -86.15 -13.41 4.29
C LYS A 284 -85.23 -14.00 3.23
N SER A 285 -84.02 -13.46 3.07
CA SER A 285 -82.96 -13.96 2.15
C SER A 285 -82.50 -15.35 2.50
N LEU A 286 -82.17 -15.55 3.78
CA LEU A 286 -81.77 -16.86 4.29
C LEU A 286 -82.90 -17.87 4.24
N ALA A 287 -84.16 -17.47 4.49
CA ALA A 287 -85.29 -18.39 4.39
C ALA A 287 -85.56 -18.86 2.94
N ALA A 288 -85.44 -17.97 1.95
CA ALA A 288 -85.69 -18.28 0.55
C ALA A 288 -84.57 -19.09 -0.12
N SER A 289 -83.30 -18.85 0.27
CA SER A 289 -82.17 -19.66 -0.18
C SER A 289 -81.17 -19.90 0.97
N PRO A 290 -81.43 -20.92 1.80
CA PRO A 290 -80.69 -21.15 3.04
C PRO A 290 -79.25 -21.58 2.82
N ILE A 291 -78.91 -22.08 1.63
CA ILE A 291 -77.55 -22.57 1.31
C ILE A 291 -76.79 -21.55 0.45
N ALA A 292 -77.43 -20.92 -0.54
CA ALA A 292 -76.70 -20.13 -1.52
C ALA A 292 -76.18 -18.78 -0.97
N HIS A 293 -76.96 -18.11 -0.12
CA HIS A 293 -76.55 -16.84 0.49
C HIS A 293 -75.36 -17.00 1.45
N PRO A 294 -75.39 -17.88 2.46
CA PRO A 294 -74.25 -18.05 3.36
C PRO A 294 -73.02 -18.64 2.66
N LEU A 295 -73.20 -19.58 1.72
CA LEU A 295 -72.08 -20.16 0.99
C LEU A 295 -71.41 -19.14 0.06
N PHE A 296 -72.18 -18.23 -0.54
CA PHE A 296 -71.64 -17.13 -1.35
C PHE A 296 -70.87 -16.13 -0.49
N PHE A 297 -71.41 -15.74 0.67
CA PHE A 297 -70.70 -14.86 1.59
C PHE A 297 -69.42 -15.51 2.16
N ALA A 298 -69.50 -16.79 2.54
CA ALA A 298 -68.34 -17.56 2.97
C ALA A 298 -67.27 -17.67 1.88
N SER A 299 -67.66 -17.82 0.61
CA SER A 299 -66.69 -17.82 -0.50
C SER A 299 -65.99 -16.48 -0.69
N LEU A 300 -66.68 -15.36 -0.44
CA LEU A 300 -66.08 -14.02 -0.49
C LEU A 300 -65.08 -13.83 0.67
N LEU A 301 -65.45 -14.25 1.87
CA LEU A 301 -64.53 -14.27 3.01
C LEU A 301 -63.34 -15.20 2.79
N ALA A 302 -63.54 -16.35 2.13
CA ALA A 302 -62.46 -17.27 1.79
C ALA A 302 -61.48 -16.65 0.79
N PHE A 303 -61.95 -15.89 -0.20
CA PHE A 303 -61.06 -15.13 -1.08
C PHE A 303 -60.21 -14.12 -0.33
N GLU A 304 -60.83 -13.33 0.56
CA GLU A 304 -60.10 -12.36 1.39
C GLU A 304 -59.06 -13.07 2.28
N GLY A 305 -59.42 -14.20 2.88
CA GLY A 305 -58.51 -15.01 3.67
C GLY A 305 -57.32 -15.55 2.86
N VAL A 306 -57.55 -15.98 1.61
CA VAL A 306 -56.48 -16.42 0.71
C VAL A 306 -55.56 -15.26 0.32
N PHE A 307 -56.10 -14.07 0.05
CA PHE A 307 -55.29 -12.89 -0.27
C PHE A 307 -54.50 -12.39 0.94
N PHE A 308 -55.08 -12.44 2.14
CA PHE A 308 -54.36 -12.16 3.37
C PHE A 308 -53.23 -13.17 3.64
N ALA A 309 -53.50 -14.46 3.40
CA ALA A 309 -52.50 -15.51 3.52
C ALA A 309 -51.37 -15.37 2.46
N TYR A 310 -51.70 -14.91 1.25
CA TYR A 310 -50.72 -14.57 0.21
C TYR A 310 -49.84 -13.38 0.62
N TYR A 311 -50.43 -12.33 1.20
CA TYR A 311 -49.66 -11.18 1.70
C TYR A 311 -48.68 -11.57 2.81
N THR A 312 -49.04 -12.54 3.64
CA THR A 312 -48.25 -12.91 4.82
C THR A 312 -47.22 -14.01 4.53
N GLN A 313 -47.59 -15.14 3.93
CA GLN A 313 -46.74 -16.34 3.91
C GLN A 313 -46.88 -17.28 2.69
N ILE A 314 -47.97 -17.22 1.92
CA ILE A 314 -48.28 -18.24 0.87
C ILE A 314 -47.69 -17.86 -0.50
N ASN A 315 -47.25 -18.86 -1.26
CA ASN A 315 -46.73 -18.67 -2.61
C ASN A 315 -47.82 -18.39 -3.66
N ILE A 316 -47.45 -17.76 -4.78
CA ILE A 316 -48.40 -17.42 -5.85
C ILE A 316 -49.10 -18.65 -6.45
N PHE A 317 -48.40 -19.77 -6.64
CA PHE A 317 -49.01 -20.99 -7.20
C PHE A 317 -50.02 -21.64 -6.24
N GLN A 318 -49.76 -21.58 -4.94
CA GLN A 318 -50.69 -22.06 -3.92
C GLN A 318 -51.92 -21.16 -3.84
N THR A 319 -51.73 -19.84 -3.96
CA THR A 319 -52.81 -18.85 -4.03
C THR A 319 -53.69 -19.09 -5.26
N LEU A 320 -53.09 -19.27 -6.43
CA LEU A 320 -53.79 -19.61 -7.68
C LEU A 320 -54.57 -20.92 -7.55
N ALA A 321 -53.97 -21.96 -6.96
CA ALA A 321 -54.66 -23.24 -6.72
C ALA A 321 -55.86 -23.07 -5.77
N ALA A 322 -55.69 -22.35 -4.66
CA ALA A 322 -56.77 -22.08 -3.70
C ALA A 322 -57.91 -21.26 -4.34
N VAL A 323 -57.58 -20.20 -5.08
CA VAL A 323 -58.55 -19.38 -5.83
C VAL A 323 -59.29 -20.21 -6.87
N THR A 324 -58.59 -21.12 -7.57
CA THR A 324 -59.19 -22.03 -8.57
C THR A 324 -60.21 -22.96 -7.94
N ILE A 325 -59.98 -23.41 -6.70
CA ILE A 325 -60.92 -24.27 -5.96
C ILE A 325 -62.12 -23.47 -5.44
N ILE A 326 -61.90 -22.25 -4.93
CA ILE A 326 -62.97 -21.41 -4.34
C ILE A 326 -63.87 -20.79 -5.42
N SER A 327 -63.31 -20.45 -6.58
CA SER A 327 -64.01 -19.81 -7.71
C SER A 327 -65.29 -20.52 -8.17
N PRO A 328 -65.31 -21.83 -8.48
CA PRO A 328 -66.54 -22.50 -8.88
C PRO A 328 -67.61 -22.48 -7.78
N VAL A 329 -67.22 -22.57 -6.51
CA VAL A 329 -68.16 -22.46 -5.37
C VAL A 329 -68.78 -21.07 -5.32
N ALA A 330 -67.95 -20.02 -5.46
CA ALA A 330 -68.41 -18.64 -5.50
C ALA A 330 -69.35 -18.37 -6.69
N LEU A 331 -69.02 -18.85 -7.88
CA LEU A 331 -69.83 -18.66 -9.10
C LEU A 331 -71.18 -19.38 -9.02
N LEU A 332 -71.19 -20.64 -8.57
CA LEU A 332 -72.42 -21.43 -8.45
C LEU A 332 -73.32 -20.90 -7.33
N SER A 333 -72.75 -20.55 -6.18
CA SER A 333 -73.51 -20.02 -5.05
C SER A 333 -74.00 -18.60 -5.34
N GLY A 334 -73.14 -17.74 -5.90
CA GLY A 334 -73.46 -16.37 -6.26
C GLY A 334 -74.53 -16.26 -7.34
N SER A 335 -74.46 -17.09 -8.39
CA SER A 335 -75.51 -17.10 -9.42
C SER A 335 -76.88 -17.47 -8.86
N ARG A 336 -76.95 -18.40 -7.89
CA ARG A 336 -78.21 -18.76 -7.21
C ARG A 336 -78.69 -17.67 -6.26
N ALA A 337 -77.79 -17.08 -5.46
CA ALA A 337 -78.11 -15.98 -4.55
C ALA A 337 -78.61 -14.73 -5.30
N LEU A 338 -77.95 -14.35 -6.41
CA LEU A 338 -78.35 -13.19 -7.21
C LEU A 338 -79.64 -13.42 -8.01
N ARG A 339 -79.93 -14.66 -8.43
CA ARG A 339 -81.23 -15.01 -9.04
C ARG A 339 -82.38 -14.84 -8.08
N GLU A 340 -82.16 -15.19 -6.81
CA GLU A 340 -83.12 -15.03 -5.74
C GLU A 340 -83.39 -13.53 -5.46
N VAL A 341 -82.34 -12.71 -5.37
CA VAL A 341 -82.46 -11.24 -5.27
C VAL A 341 -83.24 -10.64 -6.46
N ARG A 342 -83.00 -11.15 -7.68
CA ARG A 342 -83.77 -10.74 -8.87
C ARG A 342 -85.25 -11.10 -8.75
N ALA A 343 -85.57 -12.31 -8.27
CA ALA A 343 -86.96 -12.74 -8.10
C ALA A 343 -87.72 -11.85 -7.10
N ARG A 344 -87.10 -11.43 -6.00
CA ARG A 344 -87.69 -10.47 -5.04
C ARG A 344 -88.05 -9.14 -5.70
N ARG A 345 -87.13 -8.60 -6.51
CA ARG A 345 -87.34 -7.34 -7.23
C ARG A 345 -88.51 -7.43 -8.21
N LEU A 346 -88.68 -8.58 -8.87
CA LEU A 346 -89.82 -8.83 -9.75
C LEU A 346 -91.15 -8.95 -8.98
N ASN A 347 -91.10 -9.47 -7.74
CA ASN A 347 -92.25 -9.56 -6.84
C ASN A 347 -92.56 -8.24 -6.10
N GLY A 348 -91.83 -7.15 -6.38
CA GLY A 348 -92.04 -5.84 -5.75
C GLY A 348 -91.39 -5.69 -4.36
N GLU A 349 -90.61 -6.67 -3.91
CA GLU A 349 -89.90 -6.64 -2.62
C GLU A 349 -88.49 -6.07 -2.85
N ARG A 350 -88.24 -4.84 -2.40
CA ARG A 350 -86.94 -4.16 -2.51
C ARG A 350 -86.24 -4.04 -1.18
#